data_AF-A0A971ZMR3-F1
#
_entry.id   AF-A0A971ZMR3-F1
#
_cell.length_a   1.000
_cell.length_b   1.000
_cell.length_c   1.000
_cell.angle_alpha   90.00
_cell.angle_beta   90.00
_cell.angle_gamma   90.00
#
_symmetry.space_group_name_H-M   'P 1'
#
loop_
_entity.id
_entity.type
_entity.pdbx_description
1 polymer ?
#
loop_
_entity_poly.entity_id
_entity_poly.type
_entity_poly.pdbx_seq_one_letter_code
_entity_poly.pdbx_strand_id
1 'polypeptide(L)' 'MTEVCGDGYVMIVDGKLRKVDKPKRKKLKHVSYAGGRCSENVETLTNRKAAAEIRRFCELGLSETVS' A
#
# COMPACT_ATOMS: atom_id res chain seq x y z
N MET A 1 -2.08 -2.52 -0.73
CA MET A 1 -2.93 -3.00 -1.84
C MET A 1 -4.30 -3.23 -1.25
N THR A 2 -5.35 -2.62 -1.80
CA THR A 2 -6.68 -2.65 -1.15
C THR A 2 -7.64 -3.63 -1.82
N GLU A 3 -7.46 -3.94 -3.10
CA GLU A 3 -8.30 -4.91 -3.82
C GLU A 3 -7.54 -5.47 -5.04
N VAL A 4 -7.79 -6.73 -5.37
CA VAL A 4 -7.36 -7.37 -6.62
C VAL A 4 -8.61 -7.58 -7.47
N CYS A 5 -8.76 -6.84 -8.56
CA CYS A 5 -9.84 -7.09 -9.52
C CYS A 5 -9.44 -8.26 -10.44
N GLY A 6 -10.39 -9.13 -10.80
CA GLY A 6 -10.16 -10.39 -11.54
C GLY A 6 -9.44 -10.26 -12.89
N ASP A 7 -9.32 -9.05 -13.41
CA ASP A 7 -8.69 -8.67 -14.66
C ASP A 7 -7.20 -8.25 -14.51
N GLY A 8 -6.58 -8.59 -13.38
CA GLY A 8 -5.13 -8.41 -13.17
C GLY A 8 -4.72 -6.98 -12.86
N TYR A 9 -5.64 -6.20 -12.26
CA TYR A 9 -5.40 -4.85 -11.77
C TYR A 9 -5.44 -4.80 -10.25
N VAL A 10 -4.76 -3.80 -9.72
CA VAL A 10 -4.71 -3.49 -8.30
C VAL A 10 -4.93 -2.02 -8.06
N MET A 11 -5.55 -1.73 -6.92
CA MET A 11 -5.75 -0.37 -6.44
C MET A 11 -4.65 0.00 -5.43
N ILE A 12 -3.94 1.08 -5.72
CA ILE A 12 -2.81 1.60 -4.93
C ILE A 12 -3.24 2.87 -4.20
N VAL A 13 -3.06 2.88 -2.89
CA VAL A 13 -3.31 4.01 -1.98
C VAL A 13 -2.01 4.32 -1.24
N ASP A 14 -1.68 5.60 -1.12
CA ASP A 14 -0.56 6.10 -0.30
C ASP A 14 -1.00 7.13 0.76
N GLY A 15 -2.27 7.52 0.75
CA GLY A 15 -2.85 8.49 1.69
C GLY A 15 -2.45 9.94 1.45
N LYS A 16 -1.48 10.21 0.58
CA LYS A 16 -1.00 11.55 0.22
C LYS A 16 -1.38 11.93 -1.21
N LEU A 17 -0.74 11.33 -2.21
CA LEU A 17 -0.99 11.58 -3.63
C LEU A 17 -2.13 10.69 -4.16
N ARG A 18 -2.23 9.46 -3.67
CA ARG A 18 -3.27 8.49 -4.00
C ARG A 18 -4.13 8.26 -2.77
N LYS A 19 -5.28 8.92 -2.75
CA LYS A 19 -6.21 8.87 -1.61
C LYS A 19 -7.04 7.59 -1.62
N VAL A 20 -7.63 7.24 -0.48
CA VAL A 20 -8.53 6.08 -0.34
C VAL A 20 -9.75 6.22 -1.24
N ASP A 21 -10.32 7.42 -1.35
CA ASP A 21 -11.47 7.76 -2.21
C ASP A 21 -11.09 7.89 -3.69
N LYS A 22 -9.80 8.10 -3.99
CA LYS A 22 -9.28 8.17 -5.36
C LYS A 22 -8.01 7.32 -5.55
N PRO A 23 -8.15 5.98 -5.46
CA PRO A 23 -7.01 5.08 -5.58
C PRO A 23 -6.48 5.02 -7.02
N LYS A 24 -5.18 4.73 -7.16
CA LYS A 24 -4.57 4.56 -8.49
C LYS A 24 -4.73 3.11 -8.94
N ARG A 25 -5.43 2.90 -10.06
CA ARG A 25 -5.47 1.59 -10.74
C ARG A 25 -4.17 1.31 -11.48
N LYS A 26 -3.54 0.15 -11.24
CA LYS A 26 -2.32 -0.31 -11.93
C LYS A 26 -2.44 -1.79 -12.30
N LYS A 27 -1.88 -2.20 -13.45
CA LYS A 27 -1.80 -3.62 -13.80
C LYS A 27 -0.76 -4.32 -12.92
N LEU A 28 -1.02 -5.57 -12.54
CA LEU A 28 -0.13 -6.41 -11.73
C LEU A 28 1.28 -6.50 -12.33
N LYS A 29 1.42 -6.62 -13.66
CA LYS A 29 2.71 -6.67 -14.36
C LYS A 29 3.59 -5.41 -14.24
N HIS A 30 3.09 -4.33 -13.64
CA HIS A 30 3.81 -3.07 -13.45
C HIS A 30 4.04 -2.74 -11.97
N VAL A 31 3.78 -3.69 -11.07
CA VAL A 31 4.07 -3.56 -9.65
C VAL A 31 4.83 -4.79 -9.18
N SER A 32 5.59 -4.62 -8.11
CA SER A 32 6.30 -5.71 -7.45
C SER A 32 5.95 -5.72 -5.99
N TYR A 33 5.85 -6.91 -5.41
CA TYR A 33 5.57 -7.06 -3.99
C TYR A 33 6.78 -6.60 -3.18
N ALA A 34 6.55 -5.70 -2.22
CA ALA A 34 7.61 -5.09 -1.43
C ALA A 34 8.00 -5.90 -0.17
N GLY A 35 7.34 -7.03 0.13
CA GLY A 35 7.65 -7.84 1.31
C GLY A 35 6.85 -7.51 2.58
N GLY A 36 5.93 -6.53 2.54
CA GLY A 36 5.10 -6.13 3.68
C GLY A 36 3.65 -6.57 3.58
N ARG A 37 3.01 -6.82 4.73
CA ARG A 37 1.55 -6.99 4.81
C ARG A 37 0.98 -6.03 5.85
N CYS A 38 0.00 -5.24 5.43
CA CYS A 38 -0.75 -4.40 6.34
C CYS A 38 -1.92 -5.20 6.92
N SER A 39 -2.11 -5.18 8.24
CA SER A 39 -3.21 -5.85 8.93
C SER A 39 -4.50 -5.02 8.97
N GLU A 40 -4.45 -3.75 8.57
CA GLU A 40 -5.63 -2.88 8.55
C GLU A 40 -6.66 -3.38 7.54
N ASN A 41 -7.93 -3.43 7.97
CA ASN A 41 -9.05 -3.73 7.09
C ASN A 41 -9.27 -2.55 6.13
N VAL A 42 -9.56 -2.87 4.86
CA VAL A 42 -9.81 -1.90 3.79
C VAL A 42 -10.99 -0.99 4.13
N GLU A 43 -12.03 -1.53 4.78
CA GLU A 43 -13.22 -0.77 5.16
C GLU A 43 -12.93 0.34 6.18
N THR A 44 -11.93 0.14 7.05
CA THR A 44 -11.54 1.11 8.08
C THR A 44 -10.32 1.94 7.68
N LEU A 45 -9.84 1.77 6.45
CA LEU A 45 -8.63 2.43 5.97
C LEU A 45 -8.91 3.92 5.73
N THR A 46 -8.17 4.78 6.42
CA THR A 46 -8.19 6.22 6.18
C THR A 46 -6.90 6.66 5.49
N ASN A 47 -6.92 7.83 4.84
CA ASN A 47 -5.71 8.44 4.27
C ASN A 47 -4.58 8.58 5.30
N ARG A 48 -4.93 8.91 6.55
CA ARG A 48 -3.95 9.03 7.65
C ARG A 48 -3.34 7.67 7.99
N LYS A 49 -4.16 6.63 8.14
CA LYS A 49 -3.70 5.26 8.43
C LYS A 49 -2.82 4.71 7.31
N ALA A 50 -3.23 4.86 6.06
CA ALA A 50 -2.42 4.43 4.90
C ALA A 50 -1.04 5.09 4.87
N ALA A 51 -0.99 6.42 5.08
CA ALA A 51 0.27 7.15 5.11
C ALA A 51 1.13 6.84 6.34
N ALA A 52 0.52 6.41 7.46
CA ALA A 52 1.25 5.97 8.64
C ALA A 52 1.88 4.59 8.41
N GLU A 53 1.14 3.65 7.82
CA GLU A 53 1.67 2.30 7.61
C GLU A 53 2.77 2.24 6.56
N ILE A 54 2.69 3.06 5.50
CA ILE A 54 3.81 3.16 4.54
C ILE A 54 5.07 3.70 5.23
N ARG A 55 4.92 4.68 6.14
CA ARG A 55 6.06 5.22 6.90
C ARG A 55 6.67 4.15 7.81
N ARG A 56 5.83 3.46 8.59
CA ARG A 56 6.24 2.36 9.45
C ARG A 56 6.96 1.25 8.68
N PHE A 57 6.42 0.88 7.52
CA PHE A 57 7.04 -0.12 6.65
C PHE A 57 8.43 0.31 6.18
N CYS A 58 8.59 1.56 5.72
CA CYS A 58 9.90 2.08 5.31
C CYS A 58 10.90 2.14 6.48
N GLU A 59 10.45 2.53 7.67
CA GLU A 59 11.29 2.59 8.88
C GLU A 59 11.79 1.19 9.30
N LEU A 60 10.92 0.17 9.22
CA LEU A 60 11.32 -1.22 9.50
C LEU A 60 12.32 -1.74 8.47
N GLY A 61 12.10 -1.49 7.18
CA GLY A 61 13.00 -1.91 6.11
C GLY A 61 14.40 -1.25 6.16
N LEU A 62 14.50 -0.05 6.75
CA LEU A 62 15.80 0.61 6.98
C LEU A 62 16.61 -0.08 8.08
N SER A 63 15.95 -0.77 9.03
CA SER A 63 16.64 -1.44 10.14
C SER A 63 17.35 -2.74 9.74
N GLU A 64 16.84 -3.44 8.71
CA GLU A 64 17.44 -4.70 8.22
C GLU A 64 18.64 -4.49 7.31
N THR A 65 18.85 -3.27 6.79
CA THR A 65 19.98 -2.92 5.90
C THR A 65 21.20 -2.34 6.62
N VAL A 66 21.15 -2.22 7.95
CA VAL A 66 22.29 -1.78 8.78
C VAL A 66 22.65 -2.91 9.75
N SER A 67 23.30 -3.95 9.23
CA SER A 67 23.99 -4.99 10.00
C SER A 67 25.08 -5.61 9.13
#